data_AF-A0A1I6L906-F1
#
_entry.id   AF-A0A1I6L906-F1
#
_cell.length_a   1.000
_cell.length_b   1.000
_cell.length_c   1.000
_cell.angle_alpha   90.00
_cell.angle_beta   90.00
_cell.angle_gamma   90.00
#
_symmetry.space_group_name_H-M   'P 1'
#
loop_
_entity.id
_entity.type
_entity.pdbx_description
1 polymer ?
#
loop_
_entity_poly.entity_id
_entity_poly.type
_entity_poly.pdbx_seq_one_letter_code
_entity_poly.pdbx_strand_id
1 'polypeptide(L)'
;MQAAAEHPNKKSSALSSVVKLPRYQIETWVDDDGKPDVGRGVETARERGWLDVDVETKQFDALNTLVAAVFSGGTINENDVPAFTPDAGCVTVTRVKDALVQLGAGTKTRGDDDADRPVEVLPETDASVLGRVLVALGAPHGAKNSEADVSLPEYLDDCPMYLRRDFVEIYVWNRGQQMGDGATVQIIEERPRKFYEELAGLIRAVVNGPVYIRDDGVSISSAAIEDLRCG
;
A
#
# COMPACT_ATOMS: atom_id res chain seq x y z
N MET A 1 3.09 -9.49 -28.57
CA MET A 1 4.29 -9.49 -27.69
C MET A 1 5.13 -10.74 -27.95
N GLN A 2 4.70 -11.94 -27.54
CA GLN A 2 5.45 -13.18 -27.82
C GLN A 2 5.75 -13.37 -29.33
N ALA A 3 4.76 -13.21 -30.20
CA ALA A 3 4.98 -13.28 -31.66
C ALA A 3 5.92 -12.20 -32.22
N ALA A 4 6.01 -11.03 -31.60
CA ALA A 4 6.94 -9.97 -32.01
C ALA A 4 8.37 -10.27 -31.52
N ALA A 5 8.50 -10.81 -30.30
CA ALA A 5 9.77 -11.30 -29.76
C ALA A 5 10.31 -12.52 -30.52
N GLU A 6 9.43 -13.42 -31.00
CA GLU A 6 9.76 -14.56 -31.86
C GLU A 6 10.04 -14.15 -33.31
N HIS A 7 9.67 -12.92 -33.70
CA HIS A 7 9.85 -12.39 -35.04
C HIS A 7 10.36 -10.94 -35.04
N PRO A 8 11.56 -10.67 -34.48
CA PRO A 8 12.05 -9.33 -34.22
C PRO A 8 12.25 -8.45 -35.47
N ASN A 9 12.35 -9.08 -36.65
CA ASN A 9 12.54 -8.38 -37.92
C ASN A 9 11.23 -8.15 -38.71
N LYS A 10 10.08 -8.59 -38.18
CA LYS A 10 8.78 -8.42 -38.85
C LYS A 10 8.11 -7.12 -38.42
N LYS A 11 7.67 -6.32 -39.40
CA LYS A 11 6.82 -5.13 -39.17
C LYS A 11 5.36 -5.52 -38.91
N SER A 12 4.55 -4.55 -38.45
CA SER A 12 3.14 -4.78 -38.06
C SER A 12 2.30 -5.46 -39.15
N SER A 13 2.58 -5.18 -40.42
CA SER A 13 1.91 -5.79 -41.57
C SER A 13 2.12 -7.31 -41.63
N ALA A 14 3.35 -7.78 -41.43
CA ALA A 14 3.69 -9.20 -41.44
C ALA A 14 3.23 -9.90 -40.15
N LEU A 15 3.23 -9.20 -39.02
CA LEU A 15 2.72 -9.71 -37.75
C LEU A 15 1.20 -9.84 -37.73
N SER A 16 0.45 -8.96 -38.41
CA SER A 16 -1.02 -9.02 -38.50
C SER A 16 -1.52 -10.36 -39.00
N SER A 17 -0.81 -10.92 -39.98
CA SER A 17 -1.11 -12.21 -40.59
C SER A 17 -0.72 -13.39 -39.69
N VAL A 18 0.29 -13.21 -38.83
CA VAL A 18 0.74 -14.23 -37.86
C VAL A 18 -0.20 -14.30 -36.66
N VAL A 19 -0.58 -13.16 -36.09
CA VAL A 19 -1.42 -13.11 -34.88
C VAL A 19 -2.92 -12.97 -35.19
N LYS A 20 -3.30 -12.86 -36.47
CA LYS A 20 -4.68 -12.69 -36.94
C LYS A 20 -5.42 -11.53 -36.28
N LEU A 21 -4.71 -10.43 -36.02
CA LEU A 21 -5.27 -9.19 -35.47
C LEU A 21 -5.24 -8.09 -36.55
N PRO A 22 -6.22 -7.17 -36.57
CA PRO A 22 -6.20 -6.01 -37.46
C PRO A 22 -4.91 -5.21 -37.27
N ARG A 23 -4.27 -4.82 -38.39
CA ARG A 23 -2.97 -4.12 -38.38
C ARG A 23 -2.95 -2.90 -37.45
N TYR A 24 -3.99 -2.07 -37.46
CA TYR A 24 -4.06 -0.86 -36.62
C TYR A 24 -3.94 -1.15 -35.11
N GLN A 25 -4.31 -2.36 -34.65
CA GLN A 25 -4.20 -2.74 -33.23
C GLN A 25 -2.78 -3.13 -32.82
N ILE A 26 -1.93 -3.48 -33.78
CA ILE A 26 -0.55 -3.94 -33.55
C ILE A 26 0.49 -2.95 -34.07
N GLU A 27 0.11 -2.02 -34.95
CA GLU A 27 0.97 -1.00 -35.55
C GLU A 27 1.60 -0.08 -34.51
N THR A 28 0.81 0.45 -33.58
CA THR A 28 1.33 1.28 -32.48
C THR A 28 2.39 0.56 -31.64
N TRP A 29 2.33 -0.76 -31.51
CA TRP A 29 3.25 -1.55 -30.68
C TRP A 29 4.48 -2.06 -31.40
N VAL A 30 4.43 -2.17 -32.73
CA VAL A 30 5.47 -2.83 -33.54
C VAL A 30 6.24 -1.82 -34.38
N ASP A 31 5.55 -0.80 -34.89
CA ASP A 31 6.13 0.16 -35.83
C ASP A 31 6.36 1.55 -35.19
N ASP A 32 5.57 1.94 -34.18
CA ASP A 32 5.64 3.27 -33.54
C ASP A 32 6.38 3.29 -32.19
N ASP A 33 7.07 2.20 -31.82
CA ASP A 33 7.73 2.01 -30.52
C ASP A 33 6.78 2.21 -29.30
N GLY A 34 5.47 2.13 -29.54
CA GLY A 34 4.46 2.26 -28.51
C GLY A 34 4.52 1.08 -27.56
N LYS A 35 4.45 1.36 -26.25
CA LYS A 35 4.56 0.34 -25.18
C LYS A 35 3.27 0.26 -24.38
N PRO A 36 2.75 -0.96 -24.06
CA PRO A 36 1.50 -1.09 -23.33
C PRO A 36 1.51 -0.32 -22.03
N ASP A 37 0.38 0.25 -21.61
CA ASP A 37 0.30 1.01 -20.36
C ASP A 37 0.82 0.21 -19.17
N VAL A 38 0.55 -1.10 -19.17
CA VAL A 38 1.12 -2.05 -18.21
C VAL A 38 2.64 -2.13 -18.34
N GLY A 39 3.17 -2.24 -19.55
CA GLY A 39 4.62 -2.28 -19.81
C GLY A 39 5.33 -0.96 -19.47
N ARG A 40 4.67 0.18 -19.70
CA ARG A 40 5.15 1.51 -19.28
C ARG A 40 5.14 1.59 -17.76
N GLY A 41 4.06 1.16 -17.11
CA GLY A 41 3.97 1.15 -15.65
C GLY A 41 5.06 0.31 -14.97
N VAL A 42 5.36 -0.88 -15.48
CA VAL A 42 6.45 -1.72 -14.95
C VAL A 42 7.81 -1.04 -15.11
N GLU A 43 8.04 -0.36 -16.24
CA GLU A 43 9.30 0.34 -16.49
C GLU A 43 9.42 1.58 -15.60
N THR A 44 8.36 2.38 -15.48
CA THR A 44 8.30 3.49 -14.52
C THR A 44 8.56 2.99 -13.10
N ALA A 45 7.91 1.91 -12.65
CA ALA A 45 8.15 1.36 -11.32
C ALA A 45 9.60 0.89 -11.13
N ARG A 46 10.22 0.29 -12.16
CA ARG A 46 11.64 -0.11 -12.12
C ARG A 46 12.58 1.10 -12.10
N GLU A 47 12.34 2.10 -12.94
CA GLU A 47 13.11 3.36 -12.98
C GLU A 47 13.04 4.13 -11.67
N ARG A 48 11.88 4.09 -11.01
CA ARG A 48 11.66 4.66 -9.67
C ARG A 48 12.25 3.80 -8.54
N GLY A 49 12.73 2.60 -8.83
CA GLY A 49 13.27 1.68 -7.83
C GLY A 49 12.22 1.11 -6.88
N TRP A 50 10.99 0.90 -7.38
CA TRP A 50 9.85 0.37 -6.62
C TRP A 50 9.62 -1.14 -6.81
N LEU A 51 10.35 -1.75 -7.74
CA LEU A 51 10.33 -3.20 -8.01
C LEU A 51 11.65 -3.83 -7.60
N ASP A 52 11.61 -5.12 -7.26
CA ASP A 52 12.78 -5.92 -6.86
C ASP A 52 13.56 -5.26 -5.70
N VAL A 53 12.82 -4.65 -4.77
CA VAL A 53 13.36 -3.87 -3.66
C VAL A 53 13.71 -4.78 -2.50
N ASP A 54 14.96 -4.68 -2.02
CA ASP A 54 15.41 -5.40 -0.83
C ASP A 54 14.78 -4.79 0.44
N VAL A 55 14.32 -5.66 1.34
CA VAL A 55 13.65 -5.29 2.59
C VAL A 55 14.53 -4.45 3.53
N GLU A 56 15.85 -4.51 3.39
CA GLU A 56 16.79 -3.73 4.20
C GLU A 56 17.03 -2.30 3.66
N THR A 57 16.28 -1.87 2.64
CA THR A 57 16.46 -0.56 1.99
C THR A 57 15.47 0.48 2.48
N LYS A 58 15.88 1.75 2.39
CA LYS A 58 15.02 2.91 2.71
C LYS A 58 13.80 3.01 1.79
N GLN A 59 13.91 2.49 0.56
CA GLN A 59 12.80 2.38 -0.37
C GLN A 59 11.74 1.41 0.16
N PHE A 60 12.16 0.25 0.69
CA PHE A 60 11.23 -0.70 1.28
C PHE A 60 10.61 -0.15 2.57
N ASP A 61 11.37 0.54 3.42
CA ASP A 61 10.83 1.23 4.61
C ASP A 61 9.67 2.17 4.23
N ALA A 62 9.83 2.94 3.15
CA ALA A 62 8.80 3.83 2.62
C ALA A 62 7.60 3.07 2.05
N LEU A 63 7.82 2.00 1.29
CA LEU A 63 6.75 1.14 0.78
C LEU A 63 5.96 0.49 1.93
N ASN A 64 6.63 -0.07 2.94
CA ASN A 64 6.02 -0.65 4.13
C ASN A 64 5.15 0.38 4.87
N THR A 65 5.65 1.61 5.04
CA THR A 65 4.89 2.73 5.63
C THR A 65 3.60 3.00 4.85
N LEU A 66 3.66 3.05 3.53
CA LEU A 66 2.49 3.30 2.69
C LEU A 66 1.51 2.13 2.70
N VAL A 67 1.99 0.88 2.67
CA VAL A 67 1.11 -0.30 2.80
C VAL A 67 0.37 -0.25 4.13
N ALA A 68 1.07 -0.04 5.25
CA ALA A 68 0.44 0.11 6.56
C ALA A 68 -0.59 1.25 6.59
N ALA A 69 -0.29 2.38 5.94
CA ALA A 69 -1.21 3.51 5.80
C ALA A 69 -2.45 3.16 4.96
N VAL A 70 -2.30 2.37 3.87
CA VAL A 70 -3.45 1.88 3.10
C VAL A 70 -4.35 1.04 4.00
N PHE A 71 -3.81 0.11 4.78
CA PHE A 71 -4.62 -0.72 5.67
C PHE A 71 -5.38 0.11 6.71
N SER A 72 -4.68 1.04 7.36
CA SER A 72 -5.13 1.72 8.59
C SER A 72 -5.83 3.07 8.39
N GLY A 73 -5.79 3.66 7.20
CA GLY A 73 -6.43 4.96 6.97
C GLY A 73 -6.51 5.39 5.51
N GLY A 74 -6.10 4.54 4.57
CA GLY A 74 -6.10 4.85 3.15
C GLY A 74 -7.02 3.97 2.32
N THR A 75 -7.02 4.24 1.03
CA THR A 75 -7.73 3.46 0.01
C THR A 75 -6.92 3.43 -1.27
N ILE A 76 -7.14 2.42 -2.09
CA ILE A 76 -6.72 2.39 -3.49
C ILE A 76 -7.99 2.24 -4.31
N ASN A 77 -8.30 3.26 -5.13
CA ASN A 77 -9.54 3.29 -5.92
C ASN A 77 -9.46 2.43 -7.19
N GLU A 78 -10.54 2.34 -7.97
CA GLU A 78 -10.58 1.52 -9.19
C GLU A 78 -9.59 1.93 -10.30
N ASN A 79 -8.95 3.10 -10.16
CA ASN A 79 -7.93 3.59 -11.08
C ASN A 79 -6.50 3.39 -10.52
N ASP A 80 -6.36 2.51 -9.53
CA ASP A 80 -5.13 2.21 -8.81
C ASP A 80 -4.51 3.43 -8.09
N VAL A 81 -5.28 4.49 -7.81
CA VAL A 81 -4.73 5.69 -7.16
C VAL A 81 -4.85 5.54 -5.65
N PRO A 82 -3.73 5.51 -4.90
CA PRO A 82 -3.77 5.51 -3.46
C PRO A 82 -4.11 6.90 -2.93
N ALA A 83 -4.92 6.95 -1.87
CA ALA A 83 -5.19 8.12 -1.07
C ALA A 83 -5.12 7.75 0.41
N PHE A 84 -4.54 8.62 1.22
CA PHE A 84 -4.30 8.39 2.64
C PHE A 84 -4.99 9.44 3.47
N THR A 85 -5.68 9.04 4.53
CA THR A 85 -6.29 9.93 5.51
C THR A 85 -5.65 9.70 6.88
N PRO A 86 -4.34 10.01 7.04
CA PRO A 86 -3.69 9.89 8.33
C PRO A 86 -4.32 10.84 9.35
N ASP A 87 -4.31 10.47 10.63
CA ASP A 87 -4.78 11.36 11.69
C ASP A 87 -3.95 12.66 11.71
N ALA A 88 -4.61 13.79 11.48
CA ALA A 88 -4.00 15.12 11.39
C ALA A 88 -3.25 15.52 12.68
N GLY A 89 -3.63 14.95 13.84
CA GLY A 89 -2.95 15.18 15.12
C GLY A 89 -1.73 14.29 15.36
N CYS A 90 -1.42 13.38 14.43
CA CYS A 90 -0.42 12.33 14.63
C CYS A 90 0.76 12.44 13.64
N VAL A 91 1.91 11.88 14.05
CA VAL A 91 3.14 11.83 13.25
C VAL A 91 2.96 11.05 11.93
N THR A 92 1.89 10.26 11.82
CA THR A 92 1.56 9.49 10.62
C THR A 92 1.40 10.34 9.37
N VAL A 93 0.91 11.58 9.47
CA VAL A 93 0.82 12.50 8.32
C VAL A 93 2.20 12.77 7.75
N THR A 94 3.16 13.07 8.61
CA THR A 94 4.55 13.34 8.23
C THR A 94 5.19 12.08 7.65
N ARG A 95 5.03 10.92 8.29
CA ARG A 95 5.58 9.64 7.78
C ARG A 95 5.05 9.28 6.39
N VAL A 96 3.76 9.47 6.13
CA VAL A 96 3.17 9.22 4.81
C VAL A 96 3.74 10.19 3.76
N LYS A 97 3.83 11.49 4.08
CA LYS A 97 4.41 12.49 3.16
C LYS A 97 5.88 12.20 2.87
N ASP A 98 6.67 11.90 3.89
CA ASP A 98 8.09 11.58 3.76
C ASP A 98 8.29 10.30 2.94
N ALA A 99 7.47 9.27 3.15
CA ALA A 99 7.52 8.05 2.34
C ALA A 99 7.23 8.32 0.86
N LEU A 100 6.23 9.15 0.54
CA LEU A 100 5.95 9.54 -0.85
C LEU A 100 7.09 10.34 -1.49
N VAL A 101 7.71 11.25 -0.74
CA VAL A 101 8.89 12.01 -1.19
C VAL A 101 10.09 11.10 -1.38
N GLN A 102 10.35 10.18 -0.45
CA GLN A 102 11.44 9.21 -0.51
C GLN A 102 11.34 8.31 -1.75
N LEU A 103 10.11 7.97 -2.16
CA LEU A 103 9.83 7.22 -3.38
C LEU A 103 9.87 8.07 -4.65
N GLY A 104 10.08 9.39 -4.53
CA GLY A 104 10.10 10.33 -5.66
C GLY A 104 8.71 10.59 -6.27
N ALA A 105 7.64 10.18 -5.59
CA ALA A 105 6.28 10.35 -6.06
C ALA A 105 5.70 11.75 -5.77
N GLY A 106 6.32 12.49 -4.85
CA GLY A 106 5.85 13.81 -4.40
C GLY A 106 4.52 13.72 -3.64
N THR A 107 4.01 14.85 -3.20
CA THR A 107 2.79 14.89 -2.37
C THR A 107 1.85 15.99 -2.82
N LYS A 108 0.56 15.68 -2.89
CA LYS A 108 -0.51 16.66 -2.99
C LYS A 108 -1.60 16.36 -1.98
N THR A 109 -2.36 17.38 -1.57
CA THR A 109 -3.49 17.24 -0.67
C THR A 109 -4.82 17.45 -1.39
N ARG A 110 -5.88 16.80 -0.90
CA ARG A 110 -7.27 17.01 -1.35
C ARG A 110 -8.17 17.21 -0.13
N GLY A 111 -9.14 18.12 -0.24
CA GLY A 111 -10.11 18.38 0.84
C GLY A 111 -9.72 19.47 1.84
N ASP A 112 -8.68 20.26 1.58
CA ASP A 112 -8.23 21.36 2.46
C ASP A 112 -9.25 22.53 2.51
N ASP A 113 -10.10 22.65 1.49
CA ASP A 113 -11.09 23.74 1.36
C ASP A 113 -12.46 23.43 1.99
N ASP A 114 -12.68 22.22 2.51
CA ASP A 114 -13.95 21.76 3.08
C ASP A 114 -13.74 21.27 4.51
N ALA A 115 -14.16 22.07 5.49
CA ALA A 115 -13.95 21.79 6.92
C ALA A 115 -14.61 20.48 7.39
N ASP A 116 -15.60 19.96 6.64
CA ASP A 116 -16.30 18.72 6.98
C ASP A 116 -15.65 17.47 6.35
N ARG A 117 -14.62 17.64 5.51
CA ARG A 117 -13.88 16.51 4.91
C ARG A 117 -12.49 16.38 5.50
N PRO A 118 -12.08 15.15 5.87
CA PRO A 118 -10.71 14.94 6.31
C PRO A 118 -9.74 15.15 5.14
N VAL A 119 -8.62 15.80 5.42
CA VAL A 119 -7.57 16.07 4.43
C VAL A 119 -6.95 14.74 3.98
N GLU A 120 -6.97 14.51 2.67
CA GLU A 120 -6.33 13.35 2.06
C GLU A 120 -4.94 13.73 1.53
N VAL A 121 -3.96 12.85 1.74
CA VAL A 121 -2.62 12.91 1.14
C VAL A 121 -2.58 11.94 -0.03
N LEU A 122 -2.10 12.39 -1.18
CA LEU A 122 -2.00 11.59 -2.40
C LEU A 122 -0.60 11.74 -3.03
N PRO A 123 -0.14 10.75 -3.82
CA PRO A 123 1.03 10.92 -4.65
C PRO A 123 0.79 12.01 -5.71
N GLU A 124 1.81 12.83 -5.99
CA GLU A 124 1.73 13.87 -7.01
C GLU A 124 1.96 13.31 -8.42
N THR A 125 2.92 12.39 -8.55
CA THR A 125 3.36 11.77 -9.80
C THR A 125 3.24 10.24 -9.74
N ASP A 126 3.05 9.61 -10.90
CA ASP A 126 3.01 8.14 -11.06
C ASP A 126 2.06 7.39 -10.11
N ALA A 127 0.98 8.05 -9.66
CA ALA A 127 0.13 7.58 -8.57
C ALA A 127 -0.49 6.20 -8.84
N SER A 128 -0.98 5.95 -10.05
CA SER A 128 -1.56 4.65 -10.42
C SER A 128 -0.50 3.54 -10.52
N VAL A 129 0.73 3.88 -10.90
CA VAL A 129 1.85 2.93 -10.90
C VAL A 129 2.21 2.57 -9.46
N LEU A 130 2.32 3.56 -8.57
CA LEU A 130 2.59 3.33 -7.16
C LEU A 130 1.48 2.49 -6.50
N GLY A 131 0.21 2.78 -6.75
CA GLY A 131 -0.88 1.97 -6.18
C GLY A 131 -0.82 0.51 -6.61
N ARG A 132 -0.49 0.21 -7.87
CA ARG A 132 -0.26 -1.18 -8.32
C ARG A 132 0.91 -1.85 -7.61
N VAL A 133 1.99 -1.11 -7.34
CA VAL A 133 3.11 -1.63 -6.53
C VAL A 133 2.63 -1.96 -5.12
N LEU A 134 1.87 -1.07 -4.49
CA LEU A 134 1.32 -1.32 -3.14
C LEU A 134 0.40 -2.55 -3.14
N VAL A 135 -0.46 -2.71 -4.16
CA VAL A 135 -1.31 -3.91 -4.32
C VAL A 135 -0.48 -5.16 -4.50
N ALA A 136 0.59 -5.12 -5.32
CA ALA A 136 1.50 -6.25 -5.49
C ALA A 136 2.23 -6.62 -4.19
N LEU A 137 2.46 -5.66 -3.30
CA LEU A 137 2.97 -5.87 -1.94
C LEU A 137 1.89 -6.32 -0.94
N GLY A 138 0.63 -6.54 -1.37
CA GLY A 138 -0.44 -7.03 -0.52
C GLY A 138 -1.32 -5.94 0.10
N ALA A 139 -1.22 -4.68 -0.34
CA ALA A 139 -2.19 -3.65 0.05
C ALA A 139 -3.57 -3.96 -0.56
N PRO A 140 -4.66 -3.81 0.19
CA PRO A 140 -6.00 -4.07 -0.32
C PRO A 140 -6.39 -3.04 -1.39
N HIS A 141 -7.04 -3.53 -2.44
CA HIS A 141 -7.62 -2.70 -3.51
C HIS A 141 -9.13 -2.59 -3.35
N GLY A 142 -9.66 -1.37 -3.29
CA GLY A 142 -11.09 -1.12 -3.11
C GLY A 142 -11.58 -1.29 -1.67
N ALA A 143 -12.78 -1.87 -1.51
CA ALA A 143 -13.47 -1.94 -0.23
C ALA A 143 -12.74 -2.85 0.78
N LYS A 144 -12.87 -2.45 2.04
CA LYS A 144 -12.08 -2.93 3.18
C LYS A 144 -13.01 -3.30 4.35
N ASN A 145 -14.16 -3.90 4.06
CA ASN A 145 -15.21 -4.21 5.02
C ASN A 145 -15.20 -5.69 5.45
N SER A 146 -16.19 -6.11 6.24
CA SER A 146 -16.32 -7.48 6.75
C SER A 146 -16.59 -8.55 5.68
N GLU A 147 -17.01 -8.15 4.48
CA GLU A 147 -17.25 -9.04 3.34
C GLU A 147 -16.04 -9.13 2.41
N ALA A 148 -15.03 -8.27 2.58
CA ALA A 148 -13.84 -8.23 1.74
C ALA A 148 -12.87 -9.35 2.12
N ASP A 149 -12.22 -9.95 1.11
CA ASP A 149 -11.11 -10.88 1.30
C ASP A 149 -9.82 -10.08 1.54
N VAL A 150 -9.56 -9.73 2.79
CA VAL A 150 -8.41 -8.94 3.22
C VAL A 150 -7.57 -9.75 4.20
N SER A 151 -6.29 -9.92 3.87
CA SER A 151 -5.26 -10.51 4.73
C SER A 151 -4.07 -9.56 4.81
N LEU A 152 -3.24 -9.69 5.84
CA LEU A 152 -2.00 -8.92 5.96
C LEU A 152 -1.00 -9.30 4.84
N PRO A 153 -0.07 -8.39 4.48
CA PRO A 153 0.97 -8.68 3.49
C PRO A 153 1.84 -9.87 3.88
N GLU A 154 2.06 -10.80 2.94
CA GLU A 154 2.88 -12.00 3.16
C GLU A 154 4.34 -11.68 3.55
N TYR A 155 4.90 -10.56 3.06
CA TYR A 155 6.28 -10.19 3.40
C TYR A 155 6.48 -9.93 4.90
N LEU A 156 5.41 -9.67 5.66
CA LEU A 156 5.50 -9.46 7.11
C LEU A 156 5.86 -10.73 7.88
N ASP A 157 5.71 -11.91 7.28
CA ASP A 157 6.04 -13.18 7.92
C ASP A 157 7.55 -13.38 8.05
N ASP A 158 8.33 -12.86 7.09
CA ASP A 158 9.78 -13.07 6.98
C ASP A 158 10.61 -11.77 7.07
N CYS A 159 9.99 -10.59 7.09
CA CYS A 159 10.74 -9.34 7.17
C CYS A 159 11.40 -9.12 8.55
N PRO A 160 12.47 -8.32 8.61
CA PRO A 160 13.07 -7.87 9.86
C PRO A 160 12.06 -7.30 10.87
N MET A 161 12.31 -7.53 12.16
CA MET A 161 11.44 -7.09 13.27
C MET A 161 11.09 -5.60 13.21
N TYR A 162 12.04 -4.75 12.81
CA TYR A 162 11.82 -3.31 12.76
C TYR A 162 10.74 -2.91 11.73
N LEU A 163 10.61 -3.63 10.61
CA LEU A 163 9.57 -3.37 9.61
C LEU A 163 8.18 -3.77 10.10
N ARG A 164 8.07 -4.91 10.80
CA ARG A 164 6.82 -5.34 11.44
C ARG A 164 6.38 -4.31 12.47
N ARG A 165 7.33 -3.81 13.25
CA ARG A 165 7.10 -2.79 14.26
C ARG A 165 6.64 -1.47 13.63
N ASP A 166 7.33 -1.00 12.57
CA ASP A 166 6.93 0.19 11.82
C ASP A 166 5.50 0.07 11.27
N PHE A 167 5.15 -1.11 10.73
CA PHE A 167 3.80 -1.37 10.22
C PHE A 167 2.76 -1.23 11.35
N VAL A 168 3.02 -1.86 12.51
CA VAL A 168 2.12 -1.82 13.67
C VAL A 168 2.00 -0.41 14.24
N GLU A 169 3.09 0.36 14.31
CA GLU A 169 3.08 1.75 14.79
C GLU A 169 2.14 2.62 13.95
N ILE A 170 2.29 2.59 12.62
CA ILE A 170 1.41 3.31 11.69
C ILE A 170 -0.04 2.89 11.89
N TYR A 171 -0.30 1.59 12.03
CA TYR A 171 -1.65 1.06 12.20
C TYR A 171 -2.29 1.53 13.50
N VAL A 172 -1.59 1.39 14.63
CA VAL A 172 -2.05 1.80 15.95
C VAL A 172 -2.24 3.30 16.01
N TRP A 173 -1.37 4.10 15.41
CA TRP A 173 -1.53 5.55 15.40
C TRP A 173 -2.74 6.02 14.60
N ASN A 174 -3.10 5.33 13.52
CA ASN A 174 -4.27 5.70 12.72
C ASN A 174 -5.60 5.15 13.27
N ARG A 175 -5.58 4.00 13.95
CA ARG A 175 -6.81 3.28 14.37
C ARG A 175 -6.98 3.10 15.88
N GLY A 176 -5.90 3.26 16.64
CA GLY A 176 -5.88 3.03 18.07
C GLY A 176 -6.57 4.17 18.82
N GLN A 177 -7.59 3.82 19.59
CA GLN A 177 -8.30 4.72 20.47
C GLN A 177 -8.04 4.33 21.92
N GLN A 178 -7.57 5.27 22.73
CA GLN A 178 -7.37 5.05 24.15
C GLN A 178 -8.74 5.03 24.86
N MET A 179 -8.98 3.99 25.65
CA MET A 179 -10.27 3.76 26.31
C MET A 179 -10.24 4.18 27.77
N GLY A 180 -11.35 4.78 28.23
CA GLY A 180 -11.68 4.95 29.65
C GLY A 180 -10.54 5.43 30.53
N ASP A 181 -10.09 4.55 31.43
CA ASP A 181 -9.02 4.77 32.42
C ASP A 181 -7.61 4.91 31.81
N GLY A 182 -7.49 4.81 30.49
CA GLY A 182 -6.24 4.95 29.77
C GLY A 182 -5.38 3.69 29.75
N ALA A 183 -5.82 2.58 30.36
CA ALA A 183 -5.03 1.34 30.47
C ALA A 183 -5.07 0.47 29.21
N THR A 184 -5.96 0.77 28.26
CA THR A 184 -6.16 -0.02 27.04
C THR A 184 -6.29 0.88 25.81
N VAL A 185 -5.65 0.47 24.72
CA VAL A 185 -5.86 0.96 23.36
C VAL A 185 -6.69 -0.06 22.60
N GLN A 186 -7.74 0.39 21.91
CA GLN A 186 -8.57 -0.46 21.06
C GLN A 186 -8.50 0.00 19.61
N ILE A 187 -8.43 -0.98 18.73
CA ILE A 187 -8.64 -0.84 17.29
C ILE A 187 -10.02 -1.42 17.03
N ILE A 188 -10.96 -0.57 16.64
CA ILE A 188 -12.33 -0.98 16.28
C ILE A 188 -12.52 -0.69 14.79
N GLU A 189 -12.96 -1.69 14.02
CA GLU A 189 -13.18 -1.57 12.58
C GLU A 189 -14.08 -2.69 12.08
N GLU A 190 -14.68 -2.56 10.90
CA GLU A 190 -15.52 -3.61 10.31
C GLU A 190 -14.68 -4.48 9.35
N ARG A 191 -14.11 -5.58 9.85
CA ARG A 191 -13.26 -6.50 9.08
C ARG A 191 -13.64 -7.95 9.32
N PRO A 192 -13.20 -8.89 8.48
CA PRO A 192 -13.34 -10.31 8.76
C PRO A 192 -12.61 -10.70 10.04
N ARG A 193 -13.15 -11.65 10.81
CA ARG A 193 -12.51 -12.16 12.04
C ARG A 193 -11.07 -12.65 11.81
N LYS A 194 -10.81 -13.30 10.68
CA LYS A 194 -9.47 -13.76 10.27
C LYS A 194 -8.45 -12.61 10.24
N PHE A 195 -8.87 -11.44 9.79
CA PHE A 195 -8.00 -10.26 9.76
C PHE A 195 -7.62 -9.80 11.18
N TYR A 196 -8.55 -9.84 12.15
CA TYR A 196 -8.22 -9.51 13.54
C TYR A 196 -7.25 -10.53 14.16
N GLU A 197 -7.34 -11.80 13.78
CA GLU A 197 -6.42 -12.84 14.22
C GLU A 197 -5.00 -12.59 13.71
N GLU A 198 -4.86 -12.26 12.43
CA GLU A 198 -3.58 -11.88 11.80
C GLU A 198 -3.01 -10.60 12.42
N LEU A 199 -3.82 -9.55 12.56
CA LEU A 199 -3.41 -8.29 13.17
C LEU A 199 -2.97 -8.46 14.63
N ALA A 200 -3.73 -9.21 15.43
CA ALA A 200 -3.35 -9.51 16.81
C ALA A 200 -2.08 -10.37 16.88
N GLY A 201 -1.87 -11.29 15.93
CA GLY A 201 -0.63 -12.05 15.78
C GLY A 201 0.58 -11.14 15.53
N LEU A 202 0.46 -10.23 14.55
CA LEU A 202 1.50 -9.26 14.23
C LEU A 202 1.83 -8.36 15.41
N ILE A 203 0.82 -7.81 16.10
CA ILE A 203 1.04 -6.94 17.26
C ILE A 203 1.77 -7.71 18.38
N ARG A 204 1.34 -8.94 18.69
CA ARG A 204 2.01 -9.77 19.72
C ARG A 204 3.46 -10.07 19.39
N ALA A 205 3.84 -10.10 18.12
CA ALA A 205 5.22 -10.33 17.71
C ALA A 205 6.13 -9.14 18.01
N VAL A 206 5.59 -7.93 18.16
CA VAL A 206 6.38 -6.69 18.27
C VAL A 206 6.25 -5.95 19.60
N VAL A 207 5.26 -6.28 20.43
CA VAL A 207 5.04 -5.63 21.73
C VAL A 207 5.22 -6.57 22.91
N ASN A 208 5.66 -6.04 24.06
CA ASN A 208 5.64 -6.78 25.31
C ASN A 208 4.35 -6.46 26.06
N GLY A 209 3.40 -7.39 26.04
CA GLY A 209 2.19 -7.28 26.85
C GLY A 209 0.97 -7.91 26.20
N PRO A 210 -0.17 -7.87 26.91
CA PRO A 210 -1.36 -8.55 26.46
C PRO A 210 -2.03 -7.87 25.26
N VAL A 211 -2.39 -8.71 24.28
CA VAL A 211 -3.18 -8.36 23.10
C VAL A 211 -4.34 -9.34 22.99
N TYR A 212 -5.57 -8.84 22.89
CA TYR A 212 -6.80 -9.62 22.87
C TYR A 212 -7.58 -9.37 21.59
N ILE A 213 -8.11 -10.45 21.01
CA ILE A 213 -9.02 -10.36 19.87
C ILE A 213 -10.44 -10.12 20.42
N ARG A 214 -11.16 -9.19 19.80
CA ARG A 214 -12.56 -8.86 20.09
C ARG A 214 -13.43 -9.16 18.88
N ASP A 215 -14.75 -9.08 19.07
CA ASP A 215 -15.71 -9.32 17.99
C ASP A 215 -15.67 -8.22 16.93
N ASP A 216 -15.26 -7.01 17.33
CA ASP A 216 -15.21 -5.78 16.53
C ASP A 216 -13.78 -5.24 16.31
N GLY A 217 -12.75 -6.02 16.67
CA GLY A 217 -11.37 -5.62 16.46
C GLY A 217 -10.34 -6.22 17.43
N VAL A 218 -9.39 -5.40 17.86
CA VAL A 218 -8.24 -5.81 18.69
C VAL A 218 -8.06 -4.85 19.86
N SER A 219 -7.75 -5.38 21.03
CA SER A 219 -7.47 -4.63 22.25
C SER A 219 -6.04 -4.89 22.72
N ILE A 220 -5.33 -3.82 23.07
CA ILE A 220 -3.92 -3.81 23.41
C ILE A 220 -3.77 -3.07 24.75
N SER A 221 -3.01 -3.60 25.70
CA SER A 221 -2.72 -2.82 26.91
C SER A 221 -1.89 -1.57 26.58
N SER A 222 -2.16 -0.45 27.23
CA SER A 222 -1.41 0.80 26.98
C SER A 222 0.08 0.67 27.28
N ALA A 223 0.48 -0.12 28.28
CA ALA A 223 1.90 -0.40 28.55
C ALA A 223 2.61 -1.05 27.34
N ALA A 224 1.93 -1.95 26.63
CA ALA A 224 2.46 -2.57 25.40
C ALA A 224 2.55 -1.57 24.23
N ILE A 225 1.80 -0.47 24.26
CA ILE A 225 1.87 0.61 23.26
C ILE A 225 2.96 1.61 23.61
N GLU A 226 3.28 1.83 24.89
CA GLU A 226 4.42 2.66 25.29
C GLU A 226 5.73 2.13 24.69
N ASP A 227 5.87 0.81 24.62
CA ASP A 227 6.97 0.14 23.92
C ASP A 227 7.10 0.56 22.46
N LEU A 228 5.99 0.89 21.78
CA LEU A 228 5.95 1.35 20.38
C LEU A 228 6.21 2.86 20.22
N ARG A 229 5.96 3.67 21.26
CA ARG A 229 6.05 5.14 21.20
C ARG A 229 7.46 5.70 21.40
N CYS A 230 8.43 4.88 21.81
CA CYS A 230 9.81 5.29 22.07
C CYS A 230 10.80 5.00 20.92
N GLY A 231 10.31 4.82 19.69
CA GLY A 231 11.14 4.76 18.48
C GLY A 231 11.58 6.13 17.99
#